data_AF-A0A3S3EZ82-F1
#
_entry.id   AF-A0A3S3EZ82-F1
#
_cell.length_a   1.000
_cell.length_b   1.000
_cell.length_c   1.000
_cell.angle_alpha   90.00
_cell.angle_beta   90.00
_cell.angle_gamma   90.00
#
_symmetry.space_group_name_H-M   'P 1'
#
loop_
_entity.id
_entity.type
_entity.pdbx_description
1 polymer ?
#
loop_
_entity_poly.entity_id
_entity_poly.type
_entity_poly.pdbx_seq_one_letter_code
_entity_poly.pdbx_strand_id
1 'polypeptide(L)'
;MSRKSISILPRPCIASGIPIASAGHAAGDLVVHVRHVHRADGSDAGRMFDFSGEPGELGFVAGPEEVEDDPRLKVPAGALTISKQRYSCFAGTGLEQMLREMSVNRIVVTGFMTNFCCEAAARHGHDLVSSSIS
;
A
#
# COMPACT_ATOMS: atom_id res chain seq x y z
N MET A 1 -18.61 2.07 18.22
CA MET A 1 -17.18 2.22 17.84
C MET A 1 -17.02 1.72 16.41
N SER A 2 -16.84 2.63 15.46
CA SER A 2 -16.63 2.29 14.04
C SER A 2 -15.26 1.61 13.92
N ARG A 3 -15.27 0.36 13.44
CA ARG A 3 -14.05 -0.31 12.98
C ARG A 3 -13.58 0.47 11.75
N LYS A 4 -12.28 0.69 11.66
CA LYS A 4 -11.64 1.26 10.48
C LYS A 4 -10.47 0.34 10.17
N SER A 5 -10.63 -0.53 9.18
CA SER A 5 -9.57 -1.37 8.62
C SER A 5 -9.06 -0.78 7.30
N ILE A 6 -7.93 -1.29 6.80
CA ILE A 6 -7.27 -0.89 5.55
C ILE A 6 -6.95 -2.16 4.75
N SER A 7 -6.79 -2.09 3.43
CA SER A 7 -6.49 -3.26 2.58
C SER A 7 -5.67 -2.82 1.36
N ILE A 8 -4.48 -3.38 1.18
CA ILE A 8 -3.46 -2.98 0.18
C ILE A 8 -3.41 -4.03 -0.95
N LEU A 9 -3.31 -3.68 -2.24
CA LEU A 9 -3.49 -4.67 -3.34
C LEU A 9 -2.50 -4.49 -4.51
N PRO A 10 -1.71 -5.53 -4.87
CA PRO A 10 -1.02 -5.64 -6.16
C PRO A 10 -1.22 -6.98 -6.93
N ARG A 11 -0.70 -7.00 -8.16
CA ARG A 11 -1.07 -7.85 -9.33
C ARG A 11 -1.08 -9.40 -9.21
N PRO A 12 -0.31 -10.12 -8.36
CA PRO A 12 -0.45 -11.59 -8.28
C PRO A 12 -1.44 -12.07 -7.20
N CYS A 13 -1.89 -11.20 -6.30
CA CYS A 13 -2.73 -11.57 -5.14
C CYS A 13 -4.18 -11.05 -5.26
N ILE A 14 -4.60 -10.68 -6.46
CA ILE A 14 -5.89 -10.05 -6.75
C ILE A 14 -7.06 -10.91 -6.27
N ALA A 15 -6.98 -12.23 -6.43
CA ALA A 15 -8.06 -13.15 -6.10
C ALA A 15 -8.43 -13.15 -4.61
N SER A 16 -7.44 -13.08 -3.71
CA SER A 16 -7.68 -13.07 -2.26
C SER A 16 -7.93 -11.66 -1.71
N GLY A 17 -7.39 -10.64 -2.36
CA GLY A 17 -7.48 -9.27 -1.89
C GLY A 17 -8.81 -8.57 -2.19
N ILE A 18 -9.45 -8.86 -3.32
CA ILE A 18 -10.75 -8.27 -3.69
C ILE A 18 -11.84 -8.55 -2.66
N PRO A 19 -12.06 -9.80 -2.20
CA PRO A 19 -13.09 -10.09 -1.20
C PRO A 19 -12.86 -9.31 0.10
N ILE A 20 -11.61 -9.14 0.53
CA ILE A 20 -11.27 -8.42 1.76
C ILE A 20 -11.55 -6.93 1.62
N ALA A 21 -11.12 -6.32 0.51
CA ALA A 21 -11.39 -4.92 0.24
C ALA A 21 -12.90 -4.64 0.09
N SER A 22 -13.63 -5.53 -0.59
CA SER A 22 -15.09 -5.44 -0.74
C SER A 22 -15.80 -5.58 0.61
N ALA A 23 -15.41 -6.55 1.44
CA ALA A 23 -15.99 -6.75 2.77
C ALA A 23 -15.70 -5.56 3.71
N GLY A 24 -14.48 -5.05 3.72
CA GLY A 24 -14.11 -3.85 4.49
C GLY A 24 -14.93 -2.64 4.04
N HIS A 25 -15.01 -2.40 2.72
CA HIS A 25 -15.82 -1.31 2.17
C HIS A 25 -17.29 -1.42 2.56
N ALA A 26 -17.89 -2.61 2.44
CA ALA A 26 -19.29 -2.86 2.84
C ALA A 26 -19.51 -2.68 4.35
N ALA A 27 -18.47 -2.87 5.17
CA ALA A 27 -18.50 -2.61 6.60
C ALA A 27 -18.25 -1.13 6.98
N GLY A 28 -17.99 -0.26 6.00
CA GLY A 28 -17.68 1.15 6.22
C GLY A 28 -16.22 1.42 6.63
N ASP A 29 -15.33 0.44 6.43
CA ASP A 29 -13.90 0.62 6.67
C ASP A 29 -13.23 1.48 5.58
N LEU A 30 -12.11 2.13 5.94
CA LEU A 30 -11.29 2.90 5.02
C LEU A 30 -10.46 1.97 4.12
N VAL A 31 -10.89 1.74 2.89
CA VAL A 31 -10.06 1.01 1.92
C VAL A 31 -8.99 1.93 1.33
N VAL A 32 -7.71 1.53 1.45
CA VAL A 32 -6.58 2.26 0.84
C VAL A 32 -5.86 1.39 -0.17
N HIS A 33 -6.05 1.71 -1.43
CA HIS A 33 -5.33 1.12 -2.54
C HIS A 33 -3.93 1.73 -2.66
N VAL A 34 -2.88 0.90 -2.73
CA VAL A 34 -1.48 1.35 -2.71
C VAL A 34 -0.76 0.84 -3.94
N ARG A 35 -0.16 1.75 -4.70
CA ARG A 35 0.67 1.43 -5.86
C ARG A 35 2.13 1.72 -5.56
N HIS A 36 3.04 0.83 -5.97
CA HIS A 36 4.46 1.14 -5.97
C HIS A 36 4.77 1.81 -7.31
N VAL A 37 5.20 3.07 -7.27
CA VAL A 37 5.48 3.84 -8.48
C VAL A 37 6.71 4.71 -8.25
N HIS A 38 7.70 4.54 -9.12
CA HIS A 38 8.88 5.39 -9.22
C HIS A 38 8.75 6.37 -10.38
N ARG A 39 9.42 7.51 -10.27
CA ARG A 39 9.56 8.44 -11.40
C ARG A 39 10.41 7.82 -12.51
N ALA A 40 10.11 8.17 -13.76
CA ALA A 40 10.85 7.70 -14.93
C ALA A 40 12.32 8.14 -14.96
N ASP A 41 12.62 9.28 -14.34
CA ASP A 41 13.99 9.77 -14.15
C ASP A 41 14.74 9.05 -13.00
N GLY A 42 14.07 8.15 -12.28
CA GLY A 42 14.62 7.42 -11.14
C GLY A 42 14.93 8.28 -9.92
N SER A 43 14.60 9.58 -9.93
CA SER A 43 15.09 10.53 -8.92
C SER A 43 14.57 10.26 -7.51
N ASP A 44 13.55 9.42 -7.35
CA ASP A 44 12.86 9.15 -6.10
C ASP A 44 13.21 7.79 -5.45
N ALA A 45 13.98 6.94 -6.13
CA ALA A 45 14.22 5.59 -5.60
C ALA A 45 15.25 5.56 -4.48
N GLY A 46 16.23 6.48 -4.50
CA GLY A 46 17.32 6.51 -3.52
C GLY A 46 18.03 5.16 -3.43
N ARG A 47 18.27 4.66 -2.21
CA ARG A 47 18.92 3.36 -1.95
C ARG A 47 18.12 2.13 -2.39
N MET A 48 16.89 2.29 -2.86
CA MET A 48 16.17 1.17 -3.48
C MET A 48 16.89 0.66 -4.74
N PHE A 49 17.74 1.49 -5.35
CA PHE A 49 18.64 1.12 -6.45
C PHE A 49 19.82 0.22 -6.05
N ASP A 50 20.16 0.13 -4.77
CA ASP A 50 21.28 -0.71 -4.30
C ASP A 50 21.09 -2.19 -4.70
N PHE A 51 19.86 -2.62 -4.99
CA PHE A 51 19.50 -4.02 -5.31
C PHE A 51 19.06 -4.26 -6.76
N SER A 52 18.98 -3.23 -7.61
CA SER A 52 18.44 -3.32 -8.98
C SER A 52 19.47 -3.12 -10.10
N GLY A 53 20.77 -3.02 -9.77
CA GLY A 53 21.85 -3.03 -10.76
C GLY A 53 22.12 -1.65 -11.37
N GLU A 54 21.20 -1.11 -12.17
CA GLU A 54 21.38 0.17 -12.87
C GLU A 54 20.09 1.03 -12.93
N PRO A 55 20.19 2.38 -12.86
CA PRO A 55 19.06 3.27 -13.11
C PRO A 55 18.51 3.08 -14.53
N GLY A 56 17.29 2.55 -14.65
CA GLY A 56 16.63 2.28 -15.93
C GLY A 56 16.23 0.82 -16.17
N GLU A 57 16.76 -0.13 -15.39
CA GLU A 57 16.29 -1.54 -15.36
C GLU A 57 15.14 -1.74 -14.36
N LEU A 58 14.40 -0.68 -14.08
CA LEU A 58 13.40 -0.65 -13.01
C LEU A 58 12.09 -1.27 -13.45
N GLY A 59 11.61 -2.22 -12.64
CA GLY A 59 10.17 -2.42 -12.52
C GLY A 59 9.52 -1.27 -11.75
N PHE A 60 8.22 -1.05 -11.97
CA PHE A 60 7.39 -0.06 -11.26
C PHE A 60 7.65 1.41 -11.62
N VAL A 61 8.09 1.71 -12.85
CA VAL A 61 8.27 3.09 -13.32
C VAL A 61 6.96 3.68 -13.84
N ALA A 62 6.67 4.93 -13.47
CA ALA A 62 5.55 5.70 -13.98
C ALA A 62 5.60 5.76 -15.53
N GLY A 63 4.60 5.19 -16.19
CA GLY A 63 4.55 5.10 -17.64
C GLY A 63 3.92 3.79 -18.12
N PRO A 64 4.70 2.79 -18.57
CA PRO A 64 4.20 1.58 -19.24
C PRO A 64 3.27 0.71 -18.37
N GLU A 65 2.71 -0.35 -18.97
CA GLU A 65 1.78 -1.36 -18.40
C GLU A 65 2.17 -1.90 -17.00
N GLU A 66 3.43 -1.78 -16.59
CA GLU A 66 3.98 -2.35 -15.35
C GLU A 66 3.40 -1.77 -14.06
N VAL A 67 3.02 -0.49 -14.06
CA VAL A 67 2.44 0.19 -12.88
C VAL A 67 0.92 0.27 -12.94
N GLU A 68 0.32 -0.20 -14.03
CA GLU A 68 -1.12 -0.23 -14.20
C GLU A 68 -1.73 -1.39 -13.41
N ASP A 69 -2.87 -1.10 -12.81
CA ASP A 69 -3.65 -2.10 -12.10
C ASP A 69 -4.04 -3.21 -13.07
N ASP A 70 -3.99 -4.46 -12.60
CA ASP A 70 -4.52 -5.57 -13.39
C ASP A 70 -6.03 -5.34 -13.58
N PRO A 71 -6.59 -5.53 -14.80
CA PRO A 71 -8.01 -5.30 -15.07
C PRO A 71 -8.99 -6.07 -14.16
N ARG A 72 -8.53 -7.18 -13.57
CA ARG A 72 -9.29 -7.99 -12.62
C ARG A 72 -9.36 -7.35 -11.25
N LEU A 73 -8.43 -6.47 -10.88
CA LEU A 73 -8.43 -5.75 -9.62
C LEU A 73 -9.65 -4.83 -9.57
N LYS A 74 -10.55 -5.09 -8.62
CA LYS A 74 -11.73 -4.26 -8.37
C LYS A 74 -11.52 -3.42 -7.13
N VAL A 75 -11.05 -2.19 -7.32
CA VAL A 75 -10.93 -1.19 -6.26
C VAL A 75 -12.33 -0.64 -5.96
N PRO A 76 -12.82 -0.69 -4.70
CA PRO A 76 -14.11 -0.13 -4.33
C PRO A 76 -14.18 1.37 -4.62
N ALA A 77 -15.37 1.86 -5.01
CA ALA A 77 -15.58 3.28 -5.22
C ALA A 77 -15.34 4.06 -3.92
N GLY A 78 -14.61 5.18 -3.99
CA GLY A 78 -14.25 5.99 -2.82
C GLY A 78 -13.09 5.43 -1.99
N ALA A 79 -12.45 4.33 -2.41
CA ALA A 79 -11.18 3.91 -1.82
C ALA A 79 -10.11 4.99 -2.05
N LEU A 80 -9.32 5.27 -1.01
CA LEU A 80 -8.18 6.17 -1.11
C LEU A 80 -7.08 5.48 -1.94
N THR A 81 -6.59 6.13 -2.99
CA THR A 81 -5.44 5.61 -3.74
C THR A 81 -4.19 6.42 -3.41
N ILE A 82 -3.11 5.74 -3.00
CA ILE A 82 -1.80 6.34 -2.75
C ILE A 82 -0.72 5.65 -3.58
N SER A 83 0.38 6.38 -3.79
CA SER A 83 1.60 5.83 -4.41
C SER A 83 2.74 5.83 -3.40
N LYS A 84 3.58 4.78 -3.43
CA LYS A 84 4.76 4.63 -2.56
C LYS A 84 6.02 4.41 -3.40
N GLN A 85 7.15 4.84 -2.85
CA GLN A 85 8.50 4.65 -3.43
C GLN A 85 9.37 3.75 -2.54
N ARG A 86 8.83 3.25 -1.43
CA ARG A 86 9.53 2.39 -0.47
C ARG A 86 8.74 1.10 -0.23
N TYR A 87 9.31 0.10 0.44
CA TYR A 87 8.58 -1.14 0.73
C TYR A 87 7.36 -0.89 1.61
N SER A 88 7.56 -0.18 2.71
CA SER A 88 6.47 0.24 3.59
C SER A 88 5.64 1.36 2.95
N CYS A 89 4.33 1.18 2.88
CA CYS A 89 3.39 2.17 2.35
C CYS A 89 3.22 3.41 3.24
N PHE A 90 3.80 3.42 4.44
CA PHE A 90 3.78 4.55 5.36
C PHE A 90 4.93 5.53 5.11
N ALA A 91 6.06 5.03 4.59
CA ALA A 91 7.27 5.82 4.45
C ALA A 91 7.12 6.85 3.32
N GLY A 92 7.04 8.13 3.69
CA GLY A 92 7.01 9.26 2.75
C GLY A 92 5.68 9.47 2.02
N THR A 93 4.59 8.81 2.44
CA THR A 93 3.28 8.89 1.77
C THR A 93 2.25 9.73 2.53
N GLY A 94 2.53 10.10 3.78
CA GLY A 94 1.57 10.76 4.67
C GLY A 94 0.48 9.83 5.22
N LEU A 95 0.46 8.54 4.85
CA LEU A 95 -0.56 7.59 5.29
C LEU A 95 -0.61 7.45 6.82
N GLU A 96 0.55 7.43 7.48
CA GLU A 96 0.61 7.35 8.94
C GLU A 96 -0.18 8.49 9.59
N GLN A 97 0.12 9.73 9.21
CA GLN A 97 -0.50 10.91 9.79
C GLN A 97 -2.02 10.88 9.58
N MET A 98 -2.47 10.54 8.37
CA MET A 98 -3.88 10.38 8.06
C MET A 98 -4.57 9.33 8.93
N LEU A 99 -3.96 8.14 9.08
CA LEU A 99 -4.54 7.08 9.92
C LEU A 99 -4.62 7.50 11.40
N ARG A 100 -3.61 8.23 11.90
CA ARG A 100 -3.62 8.79 13.27
C ARG A 100 -4.74 9.83 13.45
N GLU A 101 -4.86 10.77 12.53
CA GLU A 101 -5.93 11.78 12.54
C GLU A 101 -7.33 11.16 12.49
N MET A 102 -7.47 10.04 11.75
CA MET A 102 -8.71 9.28 11.68
C MET A 102 -8.93 8.33 12.87
N SER A 103 -7.99 8.29 13.83
CA SER A 103 -7.98 7.40 15.00
C SER A 103 -8.13 5.92 14.63
N VAL A 104 -7.43 5.49 13.58
CA VAL A 104 -7.38 4.09 13.15
C VAL A 104 -6.47 3.29 14.08
N ASN A 105 -7.00 2.20 14.64
CA ASN A 105 -6.28 1.34 15.59
C ASN A 105 -6.15 -0.11 15.13
N ARG A 106 -6.67 -0.44 13.94
CA ARG A 106 -6.56 -1.77 13.35
C ARG A 106 -6.26 -1.64 11.87
N ILE A 107 -5.26 -2.39 11.44
CA ILE A 107 -4.83 -2.43 10.04
C ILE A 107 -4.93 -3.87 9.59
N VAL A 108 -5.56 -4.10 8.44
CA VAL A 108 -5.47 -5.38 7.73
C VAL A 108 -4.50 -5.15 6.57
N VAL A 109 -3.56 -6.07 6.37
CA VAL A 109 -2.60 -5.95 5.28
C VAL A 109 -2.85 -7.11 4.33
N THR A 110 -3.09 -6.75 3.07
CA THR A 110 -3.26 -7.65 1.95
C THR A 110 -2.26 -7.25 0.88
N GLY A 111 -2.05 -8.10 -0.13
CA GLY A 111 -1.25 -7.72 -1.30
C GLY A 111 0.03 -8.52 -1.51
N PHE A 112 1.02 -7.88 -2.14
CA PHE A 112 2.23 -8.51 -2.69
C PHE A 112 3.45 -7.53 -2.67
N MET A 113 4.69 -7.99 -2.51
CA MET A 113 5.12 -9.32 -2.04
C MET A 113 4.96 -9.44 -0.53
N THR A 114 4.63 -10.65 -0.06
CA THR A 114 4.44 -10.95 1.36
C THR A 114 5.64 -10.52 2.20
N ASN A 115 6.85 -10.96 1.82
CA ASN A 115 8.10 -10.75 2.56
C ASN A 115 8.76 -9.37 2.33
N PHE A 116 8.20 -8.55 1.44
CA PHE A 116 8.70 -7.20 1.19
C PHE A 116 7.66 -6.18 1.61
N CYS A 117 6.78 -5.78 0.69
CA CYS A 117 5.84 -4.70 0.89
C CYS A 117 4.85 -4.98 2.02
N CYS A 118 4.28 -6.19 2.08
CA CYS A 118 3.28 -6.53 3.09
C CYS A 118 3.90 -6.61 4.48
N GLU A 119 5.01 -7.33 4.63
CA GLU A 119 5.72 -7.46 5.90
C GLU A 119 6.25 -6.10 6.39
N ALA A 120 6.85 -5.28 5.51
CA ALA A 120 7.33 -3.95 5.88
C ALA A 120 6.18 -3.01 6.30
N ALA A 121 5.02 -3.10 5.65
CA ALA A 121 3.83 -2.35 6.06
C ALA A 121 3.27 -2.86 7.39
N ALA A 122 3.22 -4.17 7.61
CA ALA A 122 2.71 -4.77 8.83
C ALA A 122 3.58 -4.44 10.05
N ARG A 123 4.91 -4.57 9.92
CA ARG A 123 5.87 -4.21 10.99
C ARG A 123 5.77 -2.72 11.33
N HIS A 124 5.81 -1.86 10.32
CA HIS A 124 5.68 -0.42 10.54
C HIS A 124 4.32 -0.09 11.19
N GLY A 125 3.21 -0.61 10.64
CA GLY A 125 1.88 -0.40 11.21
C GLY A 125 1.75 -0.88 12.67
N HIS A 126 2.41 -1.97 13.05
CA HIS A 126 2.47 -2.42 14.43
C HIS A 126 3.12 -1.38 15.35
N ASP A 127 4.25 -0.80 14.93
CA ASP A 127 4.96 0.23 15.68
C ASP A 127 4.12 1.53 15.82
N LEU A 128 3.23 1.79 14.86
CA LEU A 128 2.30 2.93 14.91
C LEU A 128 1.13 2.71 15.87
N VAL A 129 0.54 1.52 15.88
CA VAL A 129 -0.66 1.23 16.68
C VAL A 129 -0.33 1.08 18.16
N SER A 130 0.87 0.60 18.52
CA SER A 130 1.30 0.46 19.92
C SER A 130 1.39 1.80 20.68
N SER A 131 1.56 2.92 19.97
CA SER A 131 1.68 4.27 20.56
C SER A 131 0.33 4.96 20.84
N SER A 132 -0.80 4.31 20.53
CA SER A 132 -2.14 4.93 20.58
C SER A 132 -3.12 4.22 21.53
N ILE A 133 -2.66 3.23 22.32
CA ILE A 133 -3.47 2.53 23.32
C ILE A 133 -3.21 3.21 24.68
N SER A 134 -3.93 4.29 24.94
CA SER A 134 -4.04 4.95 26.26
C SER A 134 -5.49 5.28 26.53
#